data_AF-A0A8S8ZCP9-F1
#
_entry.id   AF-A0A8S8ZCP9-F1
#
_cell.length_a   1.000
_cell.length_b   1.000
_cell.length_c   1.000
_cell.angle_alpha   90.00
_cell.angle_beta   90.00
_cell.angle_gamma   90.00
#
_symmetry.space_group_name_H-M   'P 1'
#
loop_
_entity.id
_entity.type
_entity.pdbx_description
1 polymer ?
#
loop_
_entity_poly.entity_id
_entity_poly.type
_entity_poly.pdbx_seq_one_letter_code
_entity_poly.pdbx_strand_id
1 'polypeptide(L)'
;MRPSSIILAAVGLTGTALAHGDHGSGSQKPIVDENAPWMVKHMAEEHHIENFDAASFFALHDFDGDSTWEGLEILRTYGLMDDSNKHVSQPRRDEIVRDILNLMDYDNNGVITKDEFVRFIDVEKKTLPDMGTGPGHHGDDEYEYEIHHWEKYHDDNTKLEDLTHPEDIEHFKKHEEMELEEERLAQMDRLSIIEENIPAKFRRSG
;
A
#
# COMPACT_ATOMS: atom_id res chain seq x y z
N MET A 1 -22.98 -65.50 -6.59
CA MET A 1 -21.52 -65.36 -6.36
C MET A 1 -21.25 -63.94 -5.90
N ARG A 2 -20.33 -63.80 -4.95
CA ARG A 2 -20.06 -62.65 -4.09
C ARG A 2 -19.48 -61.42 -4.84
N PRO A 3 -19.57 -60.22 -4.23
CA PRO A 3 -19.38 -58.92 -4.87
C PRO A 3 -17.90 -58.48 -4.85
N SER A 4 -17.57 -57.41 -5.58
CA SER A 4 -16.36 -56.63 -5.31
C SER A 4 -16.66 -55.15 -5.49
N SER A 5 -17.02 -54.55 -4.36
CA SER A 5 -17.08 -53.12 -4.15
C SER A 5 -15.68 -52.54 -4.30
N ILE A 6 -15.48 -51.57 -5.19
CA ILE A 6 -14.34 -50.67 -5.12
C ILE A 6 -14.82 -49.42 -4.40
N ILE A 7 -14.51 -49.36 -3.11
CA ILE A 7 -14.57 -48.14 -2.31
C ILE A 7 -13.35 -47.32 -2.73
N LEU A 8 -13.54 -46.27 -3.53
CA LEU A 8 -12.52 -45.26 -3.73
C LEU A 8 -12.67 -44.24 -2.60
N ALA A 9 -11.85 -44.41 -1.56
CA ALA A 9 -11.70 -43.43 -0.50
C ALA A 9 -10.96 -42.20 -1.06
N ALA A 10 -11.69 -41.13 -1.36
CA ALA A 10 -11.10 -39.82 -1.55
C ALA A 10 -10.83 -39.22 -0.16
N VAL A 11 -9.61 -39.45 0.34
CA VAL A 11 -9.09 -38.79 1.54
C VAL A 11 -8.84 -37.32 1.19
N GLY A 12 -9.39 -36.43 2.00
CA GLY A 12 -9.32 -34.99 1.84
C GLY A 12 -7.93 -34.42 2.08
N LEU A 13 -7.67 -33.33 1.35
CA LEU A 13 -6.65 -32.34 1.66
C LEU A 13 -7.35 -30.97 1.65
N THR A 14 -8.12 -30.70 2.70
CA THR A 14 -8.48 -29.31 3.03
C THR A 14 -7.23 -28.70 3.67
N GLY A 15 -6.34 -28.18 2.83
CA GLY A 15 -5.30 -27.27 3.28
C GLY A 15 -5.96 -25.96 3.66
N THR A 16 -6.25 -25.78 4.94
CA THR A 16 -6.50 -24.45 5.48
C THR A 16 -5.16 -23.71 5.42
N ALA A 17 -4.99 -22.85 4.42
CA ALA A 17 -3.99 -21.82 4.48
C ALA A 17 -4.42 -20.86 5.60
N LEU A 18 -3.94 -21.12 6.81
CA LEU A 18 -3.92 -20.13 7.88
C LEU A 18 -2.76 -19.19 7.55
N ALA A 19 -3.06 -18.12 6.81
CA ALA A 19 -2.24 -16.92 6.85
C ALA A 19 -2.50 -16.26 8.21
N HIS A 20 -1.72 -16.64 9.22
CA HIS A 20 -1.55 -15.80 10.39
C HIS A 20 -0.46 -14.80 10.06
N GLY A 21 -0.84 -13.56 9.78
CA GLY A 21 0.04 -12.41 9.97
C GLY A 21 0.29 -12.30 11.47
N ASP A 22 1.43 -12.82 11.90
CA ASP A 22 1.97 -12.54 13.22
C ASP A 22 2.46 -11.09 13.18
N HIS A 23 1.60 -10.15 13.59
CA HIS A 23 1.99 -8.77 13.84
C HIS A 23 2.69 -8.70 15.21
N GLY A 24 3.75 -9.47 15.35
CA GLY A 24 4.74 -9.31 16.41
C GLY A 24 5.72 -8.23 15.96
N SER A 25 5.55 -7.04 16.51
CA SER A 25 6.52 -5.93 16.51
C SER A 25 7.93 -6.48 16.75
N GLY A 26 8.78 -6.43 15.73
CA GLY A 26 10.12 -7.03 15.83
C GLY A 26 10.86 -7.28 14.53
N SER A 27 10.25 -7.02 13.38
CA SER A 27 11.01 -6.92 12.13
C SER A 27 11.80 -5.62 12.13
N GLN A 28 12.99 -5.63 12.74
CA GLN A 28 13.90 -4.49 12.64
C GLN A 28 14.17 -4.20 11.16
N LYS A 29 13.84 -2.98 10.73
CA LYS A 29 14.15 -2.44 9.41
C LYS A 29 15.59 -2.80 8.99
N PRO A 30 15.80 -3.36 7.79
CA PRO A 30 17.14 -3.65 7.30
C PRO A 30 18.03 -2.40 7.32
N ILE A 31 19.28 -2.56 7.77
CA ILE A 31 20.26 -1.47 7.77
C ILE A 31 20.78 -1.28 6.33
N VAL A 32 20.49 -0.12 5.73
CA VAL A 32 20.89 0.22 4.35
C VAL A 32 21.91 1.35 4.34
N ASP A 33 22.89 1.28 3.43
CA ASP A 33 23.86 2.36 3.20
C ASP A 33 23.15 3.63 2.69
N GLU A 34 23.51 4.80 3.21
CA GLU A 34 22.90 6.08 2.81
C GLU A 34 23.03 6.35 1.30
N ASN A 35 24.07 5.82 0.66
CA ASN A 35 24.34 5.95 -0.78
C ASN A 35 23.78 4.78 -1.60
N ALA A 36 23.01 3.88 -0.99
CA ALA A 36 22.36 2.78 -1.72
C ALA A 36 21.37 3.32 -2.76
N PRO A 37 21.13 2.58 -3.86
CA PRO A 37 20.10 2.93 -4.83
C PRO A 37 18.74 3.15 -4.17
N TRP A 38 17.95 4.07 -4.71
CA TRP A 38 16.62 4.38 -4.18
C TRP A 38 15.76 3.12 -3.99
N MET A 39 15.77 2.18 -4.94
CA MET A 39 15.02 0.92 -4.82
C MET A 39 15.41 0.10 -3.59
N VAL A 40 16.69 0.09 -3.22
CA VAL A 40 17.17 -0.68 -2.06
C VAL A 40 16.72 -0.01 -0.76
N LYS A 41 16.81 1.32 -0.70
CA LYS A 41 16.27 2.10 0.41
C LYS A 41 14.77 1.84 0.52
N HIS A 42 14.02 2.08 -0.55
CA HIS A 42 12.57 1.86 -0.67
C HIS A 42 12.13 0.48 -0.14
N MET A 43 12.72 -0.61 -0.64
CA MET A 43 12.34 -1.96 -0.20
C MET A 43 12.63 -2.22 1.28
N ALA A 44 13.68 -1.62 1.83
CA ALA A 44 13.98 -1.74 3.25
C ALA A 44 13.08 -0.86 4.12
N GLU A 45 12.77 0.38 3.69
CA GLU A 45 11.98 1.32 4.48
C GLU A 45 10.49 0.99 4.45
N GLU A 46 9.95 0.64 3.28
CA GLU A 46 8.52 0.47 3.06
C GLU A 46 8.04 -0.97 3.18
N HIS A 47 8.91 -1.95 2.92
CA HIS A 47 8.54 -3.37 2.88
C HIS A 47 9.34 -4.24 3.86
N HIS A 48 10.32 -3.68 4.58
CA HIS A 48 11.28 -4.41 5.41
C HIS A 48 11.99 -5.57 4.69
N ILE A 49 12.20 -5.44 3.37
CA ILE A 49 12.83 -6.46 2.52
C ILE A 49 14.27 -6.05 2.19
N GLU A 50 15.24 -6.83 2.66
CA GLU A 50 16.66 -6.64 2.32
C GLU A 50 17.02 -7.21 0.93
N ASN A 51 16.46 -8.36 0.57
CA ASN A 51 16.82 -9.10 -0.65
C ASN A 51 15.60 -9.24 -1.56
N PHE A 52 15.69 -8.68 -2.76
CA PHE A 52 14.66 -8.76 -3.79
C PHE A 52 15.32 -8.87 -5.18
N ASP A 53 14.53 -9.28 -6.17
CA ASP A 53 14.90 -9.25 -7.58
C ASP A 53 13.97 -8.32 -8.36
N ALA A 54 14.29 -8.05 -9.63
CA ALA A 54 13.49 -7.12 -10.43
C ALA A 54 12.04 -7.60 -10.59
N ALA A 55 11.83 -8.92 -10.67
CA ALA A 55 10.51 -9.52 -10.86
C ALA A 55 9.62 -9.40 -9.62
N SER A 56 10.18 -9.54 -8.42
CA SER A 56 9.47 -9.38 -7.15
C SER A 56 9.22 -7.91 -6.82
N PHE A 57 10.18 -7.01 -7.13
CA PHE A 57 9.92 -5.57 -7.05
C PHE A 57 8.73 -5.20 -7.95
N PHE A 58 8.75 -5.61 -9.22
CA PHE A 58 7.65 -5.33 -10.15
C PHE A 58 6.30 -5.81 -9.59
N ALA A 59 6.23 -7.08 -9.18
CA ALA A 59 4.99 -7.70 -8.72
C ALA A 59 4.45 -7.11 -7.42
N LEU A 60 5.30 -6.58 -6.53
CA LEU A 60 4.84 -5.90 -5.30
C LEU A 60 4.19 -4.54 -5.57
N HIS A 61 4.47 -3.94 -6.72
CA HIS A 61 4.05 -2.58 -7.07
C HIS A 61 3.08 -2.56 -8.28
N ASP A 62 2.72 -3.74 -8.78
CA ASP A 62 1.57 -3.97 -9.66
C ASP A 62 0.35 -4.06 -8.73
N PHE A 63 -0.23 -2.90 -8.42
CA PHE A 63 -1.18 -2.74 -7.32
C PHE A 63 -2.56 -3.29 -7.65
N ASP A 64 -2.93 -3.33 -8.92
CA ASP A 64 -4.20 -3.91 -9.36
C ASP A 64 -4.06 -5.32 -9.98
N GLY A 65 -2.81 -5.77 -10.18
CA GLY A 65 -2.49 -7.13 -10.59
C GLY A 65 -2.69 -7.38 -12.08
N ASP A 66 -2.70 -6.34 -12.90
CA ASP A 66 -2.91 -6.43 -14.35
C ASP A 66 -1.63 -6.73 -15.14
N SER A 67 -0.49 -6.88 -14.44
CA SER A 67 0.84 -7.16 -15.00
C SER A 67 1.48 -6.02 -15.79
N THR A 68 0.99 -4.81 -15.61
CA THR A 68 1.60 -3.59 -16.12
C THR A 68 1.81 -2.58 -15.00
N TRP A 69 2.69 -1.61 -15.24
CA TRP A 69 2.82 -0.43 -14.40
C TRP A 69 2.35 0.78 -15.18
N GLU A 70 1.33 1.42 -14.65
CA GLU A 70 0.70 2.58 -15.26
C GLU A 70 1.12 3.86 -14.53
N GLY A 71 0.73 5.02 -15.08
CA GLY A 71 1.07 6.31 -14.47
C GLY A 71 0.68 6.41 -12.99
N LEU A 72 -0.46 5.84 -12.58
CA LEU A 72 -0.91 5.86 -11.18
C LEU A 72 -0.04 4.99 -10.28
N GLU A 73 0.37 3.82 -10.74
CA GLU A 73 1.22 2.90 -9.97
C GLU A 73 2.64 3.40 -9.84
N ILE A 74 3.16 4.08 -10.88
CA ILE A 74 4.42 4.84 -10.80
C ILE A 74 4.30 5.90 -9.71
N LEU A 75 3.24 6.72 -9.72
CA LEU A 75 3.05 7.75 -8.70
C LEU A 75 2.92 7.16 -7.30
N ARG A 76 2.18 6.05 -7.15
CA ARG A 76 2.00 5.37 -5.87
C ARG A 76 3.33 4.84 -5.34
N THR A 77 4.10 4.15 -6.17
CA THR A 77 5.46 3.64 -5.85
C THR A 77 6.38 4.74 -5.31
N TYR A 78 6.30 5.95 -5.88
CA TYR A 78 7.08 7.12 -5.44
C TYR A 78 6.47 7.90 -4.28
N GLY A 79 5.42 7.38 -3.63
CA GLY A 79 4.80 8.00 -2.47
C GLY A 79 3.92 9.20 -2.77
N LEU A 80 3.60 9.45 -4.04
CA LEU A 80 2.94 10.70 -4.42
C LEU A 80 1.43 10.66 -4.14
N MET A 81 0.83 9.48 -3.95
CA MET A 81 -0.59 9.42 -3.60
C MET A 81 -0.87 9.74 -2.12
N ASP A 82 0.17 9.81 -1.30
CA ASP A 82 0.06 10.12 0.12
C ASP A 82 -0.06 11.62 0.42
N ASP A 83 -0.68 11.94 1.55
CA ASP A 83 -0.92 13.30 2.03
C ASP A 83 0.38 14.04 2.40
N SER A 84 1.46 13.33 2.79
CA SER A 84 2.77 13.94 3.02
C SER A 84 3.33 14.62 1.75
N ASN A 85 2.98 14.07 0.59
CA ASN A 85 3.39 14.57 -0.72
C ASN A 85 2.34 15.47 -1.41
N LYS A 86 1.30 15.92 -0.69
CA LYS A 86 0.29 16.87 -1.23
C LYS A 86 0.88 18.19 -1.74
N HIS A 87 2.07 18.55 -1.25
CA HIS A 87 2.81 19.74 -1.66
C HIS A 87 3.42 19.60 -3.07
N VAL A 88 3.57 18.37 -3.58
CA VAL A 88 4.09 18.12 -4.93
C VAL A 88 3.02 18.45 -5.97
N SER A 89 3.30 19.44 -6.82
CA SER A 89 2.36 19.91 -7.84
C SER A 89 2.04 18.86 -8.93
N GLN A 90 0.86 18.96 -9.55
CA GLN A 90 0.47 18.08 -10.67
C GLN A 90 1.48 18.08 -11.83
N PRO A 91 2.01 19.22 -12.30
CA PRO A 91 3.02 19.22 -13.37
C PRO A 91 4.29 18.42 -13.02
N ARG A 92 4.69 18.41 -11.73
CA ARG A 92 5.83 17.60 -11.28
C ARG A 92 5.51 16.11 -11.25
N ARG A 93 4.29 15.74 -10.87
CA ARG A 93 3.80 14.35 -10.94
C ARG A 93 3.79 13.84 -12.39
N ASP A 94 3.29 14.66 -13.30
CA ASP A 94 3.27 14.34 -14.74
C ASP A 94 4.68 14.26 -15.35
N GLU A 95 5.64 15.04 -14.84
CA GLU A 95 7.06 14.94 -15.20
C GLU A 95 7.64 13.61 -14.73
N ILE A 96 7.43 13.23 -13.47
CA ILE A 96 7.92 11.97 -12.91
C ILE A 96 7.42 10.77 -13.73
N VAL A 97 6.12 10.70 -14.02
CA VAL A 97 5.55 9.62 -14.84
C VAL A 97 6.22 9.55 -16.21
N ARG A 98 6.37 10.69 -16.89
CA ARG A 98 7.03 10.74 -18.20
C ARG A 98 8.49 10.32 -18.13
N ASP A 99 9.23 10.76 -17.11
CA ASP A 99 10.64 10.40 -16.95
C ASP A 99 10.81 8.90 -16.74
N ILE A 100 9.95 8.27 -15.94
CA ILE A 100 9.98 6.82 -15.71
C ILE A 100 9.59 6.03 -16.97
N LEU A 101 8.53 6.44 -17.67
CA LEU A 101 8.16 5.82 -18.96
C LEU A 101 9.30 5.94 -19.98
N ASN A 102 9.93 7.11 -20.11
CA ASN A 102 11.07 7.31 -21.02
C ASN A 102 12.28 6.40 -20.75
N LEU A 103 12.40 5.87 -19.53
CA LEU A 103 13.50 4.96 -19.18
C LEU A 103 13.24 3.51 -19.60
N MET A 104 11.97 3.08 -19.68
CA MET A 104 11.61 1.65 -19.67
C MET A 104 10.46 1.26 -20.59
N ASP A 105 9.58 2.18 -21.01
CA ASP A 105 8.52 1.92 -21.99
C ASP A 105 9.15 1.88 -23.40
N TYR A 106 9.60 0.70 -23.80
CA TYR A 106 10.38 0.55 -25.03
C TYR A 106 9.49 0.55 -26.28
N ASP A 107 8.25 0.12 -26.15
CA ASP A 107 7.28 0.10 -27.27
C ASP A 107 6.42 1.37 -27.35
N ASN A 108 6.55 2.27 -26.37
CA ASN A 108 5.86 3.57 -26.24
C ASN A 108 4.34 3.43 -26.17
N ASN A 109 3.85 2.40 -25.49
CA ASN A 109 2.41 2.15 -25.32
C ASN A 109 1.81 2.88 -24.09
N GLY A 110 2.65 3.54 -23.28
CA GLY A 110 2.25 4.32 -22.12
C GLY A 110 2.18 3.53 -20.81
N VAL A 111 2.57 2.26 -20.81
CA VAL A 111 2.69 1.40 -19.62
C VAL A 111 4.04 0.69 -19.62
N ILE A 112 4.44 0.16 -18.46
CA ILE A 112 5.67 -0.65 -18.34
C ILE A 112 5.27 -2.08 -18.04
N THR A 113 5.65 -3.01 -18.90
CA THR A 113 5.45 -4.44 -18.63
C THR A 113 6.55 -5.00 -17.74
N LYS A 114 6.28 -6.15 -17.10
CA LYS A 114 7.28 -6.88 -16.32
C LYS A 114 8.57 -7.14 -17.10
N ASP A 115 8.48 -7.53 -18.36
CA ASP A 115 9.64 -7.84 -19.19
C ASP A 115 10.51 -6.61 -19.46
N GLU A 116 9.88 -5.45 -19.66
CA GLU A 116 10.57 -4.17 -19.85
C GLU A 116 11.27 -3.72 -18.56
N PHE A 117 10.59 -3.82 -17.43
CA PHE A 117 11.16 -3.53 -16.11
C PHE A 117 12.36 -4.44 -15.80
N VAL A 118 12.19 -5.75 -15.94
CA VAL A 118 13.26 -6.74 -15.71
C VAL A 118 14.43 -6.50 -16.67
N ARG A 119 14.17 -6.17 -17.94
CA ARG A 119 15.24 -5.80 -18.87
C ARG A 119 16.02 -4.58 -18.38
N PHE A 120 15.34 -3.52 -17.96
CA PHE A 120 15.98 -2.30 -17.48
C PHE A 120 16.90 -2.55 -16.27
N ILE A 121 16.44 -3.35 -15.31
CA ILE A 121 17.22 -3.68 -14.10
C ILE A 121 18.29 -4.74 -14.38
N ASP A 122 17.90 -5.91 -14.88
CA ASP A 122 18.77 -7.08 -14.93
C ASP A 122 19.66 -7.13 -16.18
N VAL A 123 19.21 -6.60 -17.31
CA VAL A 123 20.00 -6.61 -18.56
C VAL A 123 20.81 -5.33 -18.69
N GLU A 124 20.18 -4.17 -18.49
CA GLU A 124 20.87 -2.88 -18.62
C GLU A 124 21.61 -2.46 -17.35
N LYS A 125 21.43 -3.19 -16.24
CA LYS A 125 22.11 -2.93 -14.95
C LYS A 125 21.85 -1.52 -14.42
N LYS A 126 20.62 -1.03 -14.60
CA LYS A 126 20.14 0.26 -14.10
C LYS A 126 19.29 0.06 -12.83
N THR A 127 18.89 1.18 -12.24
CA THR A 127 18.00 1.26 -11.07
C THR A 127 16.99 2.37 -11.31
N LEU A 128 15.84 2.30 -10.66
CA LEU A 128 14.92 3.44 -10.61
C LEU A 128 15.62 4.65 -9.96
N PRO A 129 15.42 5.86 -10.53
CA PRO A 129 16.01 7.09 -10.00
C PRO A 129 15.35 7.51 -8.69
N ASP A 130 16.11 8.19 -7.83
CA ASP A 130 15.56 8.92 -6.69
C ASP A 130 14.93 10.23 -7.20
N MET A 131 13.62 10.38 -7.07
CA MET A 131 12.89 11.57 -7.55
C MET A 131 12.78 12.67 -6.50
N GLY A 132 13.37 12.46 -5.31
CA GLY A 132 13.34 13.41 -4.19
C GLY A 132 11.97 13.50 -3.51
N THR A 133 11.16 12.44 -3.59
CA THR A 133 9.79 12.37 -3.03
C THR A 133 9.73 11.62 -1.69
N GLY A 134 10.88 11.18 -1.19
CA GLY A 134 10.99 10.35 0.01
C GLY A 134 11.22 8.87 -0.31
N PRO A 135 11.05 7.99 0.68
CA PRO A 135 11.27 6.56 0.52
C PRO A 135 10.26 5.91 -0.42
N GLY A 136 9.01 6.38 -0.45
CA GLY A 136 7.90 5.79 -1.21
C GLY A 136 6.62 5.91 -0.41
N HIS A 137 5.59 5.15 -0.78
CA HIS A 137 4.42 4.89 0.07
C HIS A 137 3.69 3.65 -0.45
N HIS A 138 3.35 2.72 0.43
CA HIS A 138 2.64 1.49 0.06
C HIS A 138 1.40 1.22 0.90
N GLY A 139 1.38 1.72 2.13
CA GLY A 139 0.35 1.45 3.13
C GLY A 139 -0.89 2.32 3.03
N ASP A 140 -1.78 2.13 4.00
CA ASP A 140 -2.73 3.15 4.43
C ASP A 140 -2.10 3.98 5.56
N ASP A 141 -2.82 5.00 6.04
CA ASP A 141 -2.35 5.89 7.10
C ASP A 141 -1.94 5.15 8.39
N GLU A 142 -2.56 3.99 8.66
CA GLU A 142 -2.25 3.14 9.82
C GLU A 142 -0.89 2.47 9.64
N TYR A 143 -0.69 1.83 8.50
CA TYR A 143 0.56 1.15 8.19
C TYR A 143 1.74 2.12 8.16
N GLU A 144 1.58 3.29 7.55
CA GLU A 144 2.65 4.30 7.50
C GLU A 144 3.02 4.84 8.88
N TYR A 145 2.03 5.07 9.75
CA TYR A 145 2.29 5.45 11.13
C TYR A 145 3.07 4.35 11.86
N GLU A 146 2.68 3.08 11.67
CA GLU A 146 3.37 1.94 12.27
C GLU A 146 4.84 1.88 11.83
N ILE A 147 5.11 1.89 10.52
CA ILE A 147 6.47 1.62 10.02
C ILE A 147 7.41 2.82 10.11
N HIS A 148 6.92 4.06 9.95
CA HIS A 148 7.79 5.24 9.89
C HIS A 148 7.90 5.98 11.21
N HIS A 149 6.87 5.89 12.04
CA HIS A 149 6.81 6.63 13.30
C HIS A 149 6.88 5.70 14.50
N TRP A 150 5.96 4.73 14.61
CA TRP A 150 5.92 3.81 15.74
C TRP A 150 7.22 3.04 15.88
N GLU A 151 7.67 2.29 14.88
CA GLU A 151 8.92 1.51 14.96
C GLU A 151 10.16 2.36 15.27
N LYS A 152 10.12 3.66 14.94
CA LYS A 152 11.24 4.58 15.12
C LYS A 152 11.29 5.20 16.51
N TYR A 153 10.14 5.53 17.09
CA TYR A 153 10.05 6.30 18.32
C TYR A 153 9.44 5.52 19.49
N HIS A 154 8.80 4.39 19.21
CA HIS A 154 8.02 3.59 20.14
C HIS A 154 8.37 2.11 20.02
N ASP A 155 8.04 1.36 21.07
CA ASP A 155 8.16 -0.10 21.13
C ASP A 155 7.11 -0.69 22.06
N ASP A 156 7.14 -2.01 22.27
CA ASP A 156 6.18 -2.73 23.13
C ASP A 156 6.14 -2.25 24.59
N ASN A 157 7.14 -1.50 25.04
CA ASN A 157 7.22 -0.91 26.37
C ASN A 157 6.75 0.54 26.41
N THR A 158 6.47 1.16 25.25
CA THR A 158 5.87 2.49 25.15
C THR A 158 4.55 2.51 25.89
N LYS A 159 4.36 3.54 26.73
CA LYS A 159 3.11 3.76 27.45
C LYS A 159 2.32 4.89 26.81
N LEU A 160 1.03 4.97 27.17
CA LEU A 160 0.15 6.03 26.67
C LEU A 160 0.71 7.43 26.94
N GLU A 161 1.37 7.64 28.08
CA GLU A 161 2.01 8.91 28.42
C GLU A 161 3.23 9.28 27.54
N ASP A 162 3.79 8.32 26.80
CA ASP A 162 4.94 8.54 25.91
C ASP A 162 4.50 8.94 24.49
N LEU A 163 3.23 8.69 24.12
CA LEU A 163 2.62 9.00 22.83
C LEU A 163 2.30 10.50 22.69
N THR A 164 3.37 11.29 22.57
CA THR A 164 3.31 12.76 22.65
C THR A 164 3.96 13.47 21.46
N HIS A 165 4.48 12.72 20.49
CA HIS A 165 4.99 13.33 19.27
C HIS A 165 3.84 13.98 18.50
N PRO A 166 4.08 15.08 17.76
CA PRO A 166 3.07 15.70 16.91
C PRO A 166 2.36 14.70 15.99
N GLU A 167 3.10 13.73 15.45
CA GLU A 167 2.61 12.66 14.60
C GLU A 167 1.68 11.69 15.35
N ASP A 168 2.01 11.32 16.61
CA ASP A 168 1.12 10.51 17.48
C ASP A 168 -0.23 11.21 17.65
N ILE A 169 -0.18 12.51 17.96
CA ILE A 169 -1.37 13.32 18.24
C ILE A 169 -2.23 13.49 16.98
N GLU A 170 -1.61 13.74 15.82
CA GLU A 170 -2.32 13.88 14.55
C GLU A 170 -2.97 12.57 14.13
N HIS A 171 -2.24 11.46 14.24
CA HIS A 171 -2.73 10.12 13.94
C HIS A 171 -3.96 9.76 14.80
N PHE A 172 -3.89 9.92 16.13
CA PHE A 172 -5.05 9.65 16.99
C PHE A 172 -6.22 10.60 16.78
N LYS A 173 -5.95 11.89 16.52
CA LYS A 173 -7.01 12.84 16.18
C LYS A 173 -7.76 12.42 14.91
N LYS A 174 -7.07 11.87 13.92
CA LYS A 174 -7.68 11.35 12.70
C LYS A 174 -8.56 10.13 13.00
N HIS A 175 -8.11 9.22 13.85
CA HIS A 175 -8.93 8.10 14.35
C HIS A 175 -10.19 8.57 15.07
N GLU A 176 -10.08 9.52 16.00
CA GLU A 176 -11.24 10.09 16.69
C GLU A 176 -12.26 10.70 15.73
N GLU A 177 -11.80 11.39 14.67
CA GLU A 177 -12.67 11.96 13.63
C GLU A 177 -13.36 10.87 12.78
N MET A 178 -12.64 9.79 12.45
CA MET A 178 -13.19 8.65 11.71
C MET A 178 -14.23 7.89 12.53
N GLU A 179 -13.94 7.59 13.80
CA GLU A 179 -14.88 6.92 14.71
C GLU A 179 -16.17 7.75 14.87
N LEU A 180 -16.06 9.07 15.01
CA LEU A 180 -17.23 9.96 15.11
C LEU A 180 -18.09 9.93 13.84
N GLU A 181 -17.45 9.90 12.67
CA GLU A 181 -18.14 9.82 11.37
C GLU A 181 -18.80 8.45 11.19
N GLU A 182 -18.14 7.36 11.58
CA GLU A 182 -18.72 6.02 11.58
C GLU A 182 -19.94 5.92 12.51
N GLU A 183 -19.85 6.48 13.72
CA GLU A 183 -21.00 6.56 14.62
C GLU A 183 -22.16 7.35 14.01
N ARG A 184 -21.86 8.47 13.33
CA ARG A 184 -22.86 9.28 12.63
C ARG A 184 -23.54 8.48 11.53
N LEU A 185 -22.78 7.77 10.70
CA LEU A 185 -23.31 6.90 9.63
C LEU A 185 -24.14 5.75 10.21
N ALA A 186 -23.66 5.09 11.27
CA ALA A 186 -24.39 4.01 11.93
C ALA A 186 -25.71 4.48 12.56
N GLN A 187 -25.77 5.73 13.05
CA GLN A 187 -27.03 6.34 13.49
C GLN A 187 -27.99 6.58 12.32
N MET A 188 -27.49 7.04 11.17
CA MET A 188 -28.30 7.24 9.96
C MET A 188 -28.84 5.92 9.40
N ASP A 189 -28.05 4.85 9.41
CA ASP A 189 -28.48 3.52 8.93
C ASP A 189 -29.59 2.89 9.79
N ARG A 190 -29.68 3.27 11.07
CA ARG A 190 -30.79 2.86 11.94
C ARG A 190 -32.11 3.55 11.57
N LEU A 191 -32.07 4.67 10.85
CA LEU A 191 -33.27 5.36 10.40
C LEU A 191 -33.79 4.70 9.12
N SER A 192 -34.99 4.14 9.19
CA SER A 192 -35.65 3.55 8.01
C SER A 192 -35.86 4.52 6.85
N ILE A 193 -35.94 5.83 7.14
CA ILE A 193 -36.09 6.92 6.18
C ILE A 193 -35.31 8.13 6.71
N ILE A 194 -34.40 8.67 5.92
CA ILE A 194 -33.72 9.94 6.18
C ILE A 194 -34.55 11.06 5.53
N GLU A 195 -35.31 11.80 6.32
CA GLU A 195 -36.27 12.80 5.81
C GLU A 195 -35.60 13.92 4.99
N GLU A 196 -34.37 14.31 5.32
CA GLU A 196 -33.62 15.31 4.53
C GLU A 196 -33.32 14.84 3.11
N ASN A 197 -33.17 13.54 2.88
CA ASN A 197 -32.92 12.96 1.57
C ASN A 197 -34.21 12.73 0.75
N ILE A 198 -35.39 12.96 1.34
CA ILE A 198 -36.66 12.87 0.60
C ILE A 198 -36.74 14.04 -0.39
N PRO A 199 -36.81 13.79 -1.72
CA PRO A 199 -36.97 14.85 -2.71
C PRO A 199 -38.22 15.69 -2.45
N ALA A 200 -38.15 17.00 -2.69
CA ALA A 200 -39.22 17.96 -2.37
C ALA A 200 -40.60 17.56 -2.92
N LYS A 201 -40.66 16.90 -4.08
CA LYS A 201 -41.90 16.39 -4.70
C LYS A 201 -42.64 15.32 -3.89
N PHE A 202 -41.99 14.69 -2.90
CA PHE A 202 -42.55 13.66 -2.04
C PHE A 202 -42.76 14.11 -0.59
N ARG A 203 -42.31 15.32 -0.22
CA ARG A 203 -42.61 15.90 1.09
C ARG A 203 -44.05 16.39 1.08
N ARG A 204 -44.88 15.94 2.02
CA ARG A 204 -46.23 16.51 2.19
C ARG A 204 -46.08 17.95 2.61
N SER A 205 -46.59 18.88 1.80
CA SER A 205 -46.76 20.28 2.17
C SER A 205 -47.69 20.31 3.39
N GLY A 206 -47.16 20.75 4.53
CA GLY A 206 -47.96 21.07 5.71
C GLY A 206 -48.82 22.29 5.48
#